data_AF-A0AAP8LAP2-F1
#
_entry.id   AF-A0AAP8LAP2-F1
#
_cell.length_a   1.000
_cell.length_b   1.000
_cell.length_c   1.000
_cell.angle_alpha   90.00
_cell.angle_beta   90.00
_cell.angle_gamma   90.00
#
_symmetry.space_group_name_H-M   'P 1'
#
loop_
_entity.id
_entity.type
_entity.pdbx_description
1 polymer ?
#
loop_
_entity_poly.entity_id
_entity_poly.type
_entity_poly.pdbx_seq_one_letter_code
_entity_poly.pdbx_strand_id
1 'polypeptide(L)' 'VGFDKPGESVFRIPVSNTQAYRQFGNSVVVDVFAAVAKLLKSRIEFAASQRLRQFYDEVS' A
#
# COMPACT_ATOMS: atom_id res chain seq x y z
N VAL A 1 -12.88 5.99 -2.94
CA VAL A 1 -11.41 5.82 -2.81
C VAL A 1 -10.98 4.47 -2.25
N GLY A 2 -11.84 3.70 -1.56
CA GLY A 2 -11.53 2.32 -1.14
C GLY A 2 -10.85 2.21 0.23
N PHE A 3 -10.97 3.24 1.08
CA PHE A 3 -10.42 3.23 2.44
C PHE A 3 -11.32 2.54 3.47
N ASP A 4 -12.63 2.46 3.21
CA ASP A 4 -13.61 1.69 3.98
C ASP A 4 -14.46 0.85 3.03
N LYS A 5 -14.99 -0.26 3.53
CA LYS A 5 -15.99 -1.08 2.82
C LYS A 5 -17.39 -0.45 2.94
N PRO A 6 -18.31 -0.77 2.03
CA PRO A 6 -19.70 -0.34 2.16
C PRO A 6 -20.30 -0.76 3.51
N GLY A 7 -20.80 0.21 4.28
CA GLY A 7 -21.41 -0.02 5.59
C GLY A 7 -20.44 -0.13 6.77
N GLU A 8 -19.13 -0.03 6.54
CA GLU A 8 -18.11 0.01 7.59
C GLU A 8 -17.61 1.46 7.80
N SER A 9 -17.17 1.78 9.02
CA SER A 9 -16.53 3.06 9.36
C SER A 9 -15.28 2.82 10.22
N VAL A 10 -14.37 2.01 9.70
CA VAL A 10 -13.13 1.63 10.42
C VAL A 10 -12.07 2.71 10.21
N PHE A 11 -12.08 3.40 9.07
CA PHE A 11 -11.14 4.45 8.74
C PHE A 11 -11.33 5.68 9.65
N ARG A 12 -10.30 6.01 10.43
CA ARG A 12 -10.31 7.18 11.31
C ARG A 12 -9.95 8.45 10.53
N ILE A 13 -10.80 9.46 10.59
CA ILE A 13 -10.58 10.77 9.96
C ILE A 13 -10.38 11.82 11.08
N PRO A 14 -9.14 12.11 11.50
CA PRO A 14 -8.86 13.02 12.61
C PRO A 14 -8.85 14.50 12.18
N VAL A 15 -9.32 14.82 10.98
CA VAL A 15 -9.26 16.17 10.38
C VAL A 15 -10.66 16.68 10.03
N SER A 16 -10.80 17.99 9.80
CA SER A 16 -12.09 18.57 9.41
C SER A 16 -12.56 18.06 8.05
N ASN A 17 -13.88 18.11 7.80
CA ASN A 17 -14.48 17.65 6.54
C ASN A 17 -13.80 18.29 5.31
N THR A 18 -13.53 19.60 5.33
CA THR A 18 -12.84 20.29 4.23
C THR A 18 -11.42 19.76 3.99
N GLN A 19 -10.73 19.30 5.04
CA GLN A 19 -9.42 18.68 4.90
C GLN A 19 -9.55 17.24 4.39
N ALA A 20 -10.51 16.47 4.90
CA ALA A 20 -10.79 15.10 4.47
C ALA A 20 -11.15 15.05 2.98
N TYR A 21 -12.00 15.96 2.48
CA TYR A 21 -12.33 16.05 1.05
C TYR A 21 -11.09 16.31 0.19
N ARG A 22 -10.18 17.19 0.63
CA ARG A 22 -8.92 17.43 -0.07
C ARG A 22 -8.00 16.21 -0.04
N GLN A 23 -7.90 15.53 1.11
CA GLN A 23 -7.08 14.32 1.24
C GLN A 23 -7.60 13.19 0.35
N PHE A 24 -8.90 12.92 0.36
CA PHE A 24 -9.49 11.89 -0.50
C PHE A 24 -9.47 12.28 -1.98
N GLY A 25 -9.72 13.55 -2.31
CA GLY A 25 -9.66 14.05 -3.69
C GLY A 25 -8.26 13.96 -4.32
N ASN A 26 -7.20 14.04 -3.49
CA ASN A 26 -5.82 13.87 -3.91
C ASN A 26 -5.30 12.43 -3.70
N SER A 27 -6.14 11.52 -3.23
CA SER A 27 -5.73 10.14 -2.97
C SER A 27 -5.85 9.27 -4.21
N VAL A 28 -5.24 8.09 -4.12
CA VAL A 28 -5.40 7.04 -5.13
C VAL A 28 -6.58 6.12 -4.78
N VAL A 29 -7.06 5.37 -5.77
CA VAL A 29 -8.04 4.31 -5.53
C VAL A 29 -7.34 3.09 -4.95
N VAL A 30 -7.59 2.78 -3.68
CA VAL A 30 -6.93 1.73 -2.91
C VAL A 30 -7.04 0.37 -3.58
N ASP A 31 -8.23 0.00 -4.08
CA ASP A 31 -8.46 -1.32 -4.70
C ASP A 31 -7.63 -1.55 -5.96
N VAL A 32 -7.37 -0.48 -6.73
CA VAL A 32 -6.53 -0.53 -7.93
C VAL A 32 -5.09 -0.88 -7.55
N PHE A 33 -4.54 -0.17 -6.57
CA PHE A 33 -3.18 -0.41 -6.11
C PHE A 33 -3.03 -1.74 -5.36
N ALA A 34 -4.08 -2.21 -4.68
CA ALA A 34 -4.11 -3.56 -4.12
C ALA A 34 -4.01 -4.64 -5.22
N ALA A 35 -4.66 -4.45 -6.37
CA ALA A 35 -4.52 -5.35 -7.52
C ALA A 35 -3.11 -5.30 -8.12
N VAL A 36 -2.53 -4.10 -8.28
CA VAL A 36 -1.13 -3.95 -8.76
C VAL A 36 -0.15 -4.63 -7.80
N ALA A 37 -0.32 -4.47 -6.48
CA ALA A 37 0.51 -5.12 -5.48
C ALA A 37 0.46 -6.64 -5.58
N LYS A 38 -0.73 -7.22 -5.83
CA LYS A 38 -0.87 -8.67 -6.06
C LYS A 38 -0.07 -9.14 -7.28
N LEU A 39 -0.07 -8.37 -8.37
CA LEU A 39 0.72 -8.67 -9.57
C LEU A 39 2.23 -8.56 -9.33
N LEU A 40 2.65 -7.63 -8.48
CA LEU A 40 4.07 -7.39 -8.16
C LEU A 40 4.62 -8.34 -7.09
N LYS A 41 3.76 -9.02 -6.33
CA LYS A 41 4.13 -9.80 -5.14
C LYS A 41 5.34 -10.73 -5.38
N SER A 42 5.26 -11.63 -6.38
CA SER A 42 6.32 -12.60 -6.64
C SER A 42 7.65 -11.94 -7.06
N ARG A 43 7.58 -10.82 -7.79
CA ARG A 43 8.77 -10.07 -8.21
C ARG A 43 9.45 -9.40 -7.03
N ILE A 44 8.67 -8.85 -6.11
CA ILE A 44 9.17 -8.24 -4.87
C ILE A 44 9.82 -9.30 -3.98
N GLU A 45 9.16 -10.45 -3.79
CA GLU A 45 9.70 -11.57 -3.01
C GLU A 45 11.03 -12.09 -3.60
N PHE A 46 11.09 -12.28 -4.93
CA PHE A 46 12.32 -12.65 -5.61
C PHE A 46 13.42 -11.62 -5.38
N ALA A 47 13.15 -10.33 -5.63
CA ALA A 47 14.14 -9.28 -5.46
C ALA A 47 14.64 -9.17 -4.01
N ALA A 48 13.75 -9.33 -3.03
CA ALA A 48 14.11 -9.33 -1.61
C ALA A 48 15.04 -10.51 -1.26
N SER A 49 14.74 -11.72 -1.78
CA SER A 49 15.59 -12.90 -1.57
C SER A 49 16.98 -12.74 -2.17
N GLN A 50 17.09 -12.14 -3.35
CA GLN A 50 18.37 -11.88 -4.01
C GLN A 50 19.21 -10.90 -3.20
N ARG A 51 18.59 -9.82 -2.71
CA ARG A 51 19.25 -8.83 -1.86
C ARG A 51 19.78 -9.46 -0.57
N LEU A 52 19.00 -10.34 0.06
CA LEU A 52 19.41 -11.04 1.27
C LEU A 52 20.59 -12.00 1.01
N ARG A 53 20.57 -12.72 -0.12
CA ARG A 53 21.67 -13.60 -0.51
C ARG A 53 22.97 -12.81 -0.73
N GLN A 54 22.90 -11.72 -1.49
CA GLN A 54 24.05 -10.82 -1.70
C GLN A 54 24.64 -10.33 -0.38
N PHE A 55 23.79 -9.92 0.57
CA PHE A 55 24.25 -9.50 1.89
C PHE A 55 25.00 -10.60 2.65
N TYR A 56 24.52 -11.84 2.63
CA TYR A 56 25.23 -12.94 3.29
C TYR A 56 26.52 -13.34 2.58
N ASP A 57 26.55 -13.27 1.25
CA ASP A 57 27.76 -13.53 0.45
C ASP A 57 28.85 -12.47 0.69
N GLU A 58 28.47 -11.22 1.00
CA GLU A 58 29.42 -10.12 1.30
C GLU A 58 29.98 -10.16 2.74
N VAL A 59 29.31 -10.85 3.67
CA VAL A 59 29.66 -10.90 5.10
C VAL A 59 30.41 -12.19 5.48
N SER A 60 30.41 -13.20 4.61
CA SER A 60 31.18 -14.45 4.76
C SER A 60 32.59 -14.34 4.18
#